data_AF-A0AAI9ZMN2-F1
#
_entry.id   AF-A0AAI9ZMN2-F1
#
_cell.length_a   1.000
_cell.length_b   1.000
_cell.length_c   1.000
_cell.angle_alpha   90.00
_cell.angle_beta   90.00
_cell.angle_gamma   90.00
#
_symmetry.space_group_name_H-M   'P 1'
#
loop_
_entity.id
_entity.type
_entity.pdbx_description
1 polymer ?
#
loop_
_entity_poly.entity_id
_entity_poly.type
_entity_poly.pdbx_seq_one_letter_code
_entity_poly.pdbx_strand_id
1 'polypeptide(L)'
;MSQRDQTTSSGRLNGLHYSFGTSGTGHSFTWSPPASSGSQNQLNHAELPPEKRRRLNEVQVNFEAEGVAKIRLGEGMTLDFTSNHREAKKKLSDVEAERDQLLQRLDETGKSHEEALSKVKSEREESIRDLREARLLYDRITSASRAEMAKLQQQLKQAKEDNEKTELELENAEDEVERSTIGSLDSMDTEISPLVRTIRYLRNDHSKTLARNNKTIANIKKELQSSRDNHRAVSGLLKMRERELEACRDHNAKRIDGLREFNTKYMGEIGSLRSKVKELQDALDKQKEKTIIEL
;
A
#
# COMPACT_ATOMS: atom_id res chain seq x y z
N MET A 1 -68.27 -20.14 30.12
CA MET A 1 -67.04 -20.77 29.57
C MET A 1 -65.87 -20.09 30.29
N SER A 2 -64.94 -20.70 31.01
CA SER A 2 -64.64 -22.09 31.41
C SER A 2 -63.89 -22.00 32.76
N GLN A 3 -64.34 -22.76 33.75
CA GLN A 3 -63.62 -23.85 34.44
C GLN A 3 -62.34 -23.51 35.24
N ARG A 4 -62.48 -23.77 36.55
CA ARG A 4 -61.54 -24.29 37.57
C ARG A 4 -60.06 -24.45 37.18
N ASP A 5 -59.20 -24.06 38.13
CA ASP A 5 -58.42 -25.04 38.88
C ASP A 5 -58.29 -24.62 40.36
N GLN A 6 -58.95 -25.41 41.22
CA GLN A 6 -58.60 -25.55 42.63
C GLN A 6 -57.46 -26.56 42.72
N THR A 7 -56.34 -26.17 43.31
CA THR A 7 -55.40 -27.11 43.93
C THR A 7 -55.31 -26.77 45.40
N THR A 8 -55.90 -27.64 46.22
CA THR A 8 -55.59 -27.77 47.64
C THR A 8 -54.16 -28.30 47.77
N SER A 9 -53.29 -27.61 48.53
CA SER A 9 -52.08 -28.22 49.06
C SER A 9 -52.18 -28.28 50.59
N SER A 10 -52.48 -29.50 51.04
CA SER A 10 -52.29 -29.97 52.41
C SER A 10 -50.79 -30.14 52.66
N GLY A 11 -50.29 -29.66 53.81
CA GLY A 11 -49.02 -30.15 54.37
C GLY A 11 -48.05 -29.10 54.91
N ARG A 12 -48.06 -28.92 56.23
CA ARG A 12 -47.01 -28.35 57.10
C ARG A 12 -46.49 -26.93 56.81
N LEU A 13 -47.08 -25.98 57.54
CA LEU A 13 -46.53 -24.65 57.85
C LEU A 13 -45.25 -24.79 58.69
N ASN A 14 -44.08 -24.51 58.12
CA ASN A 14 -42.85 -24.17 58.86
C ASN A 14 -41.86 -23.33 58.02
N GLY A 15 -42.32 -22.65 56.97
CA GLY A 15 -41.52 -21.71 56.19
C GLY A 15 -41.90 -20.27 56.50
N LEU A 16 -40.93 -19.43 56.82
CA LEU A 16 -41.12 -17.99 56.98
C LEU A 16 -41.24 -17.34 55.60
N HIS A 17 -42.41 -16.75 55.33
CA HIS A 17 -42.71 -16.10 54.05
C HIS A 17 -42.56 -14.59 54.21
N TYR A 18 -41.58 -13.99 53.53
CA TYR A 18 -41.39 -12.53 53.52
C TYR A 18 -41.68 -11.98 52.14
N SER A 19 -42.36 -10.83 52.12
CA SER A 19 -42.71 -10.11 50.89
C SER A 19 -42.35 -8.65 51.08
N PHE A 20 -41.55 -8.12 50.17
CA PHE A 20 -41.21 -6.71 50.11
C PHE A 20 -41.33 -6.24 48.67
N GLY A 21 -41.92 -5.08 48.48
CA GLY A 21 -42.09 -4.49 47.15
C GLY A 21 -42.20 -2.98 47.26
N THR A 22 -41.27 -2.29 46.61
CA THR A 22 -41.49 -0.92 46.13
C THR A 22 -41.41 -1.00 44.61
N SER A 23 -42.55 -0.71 43.96
CA SER A 23 -42.76 -0.63 42.50
C SER A 23 -42.57 -1.90 41.66
N GLY A 24 -43.70 -2.57 41.36
CA GLY A 24 -43.97 -3.14 40.03
C GLY A 24 -43.53 -4.58 39.72
N THR A 25 -42.51 -5.12 40.39
CA THR A 25 -42.07 -6.51 40.15
C THR A 25 -41.71 -7.16 41.49
N GLY A 26 -42.70 -7.78 42.12
CA GLY A 26 -42.53 -8.47 43.39
C GLY A 26 -41.84 -9.80 43.20
N HIS A 27 -40.59 -9.92 43.66
CA HIS A 27 -39.89 -11.19 43.75
C HIS A 27 -40.21 -11.84 45.10
N SER A 28 -40.85 -13.00 45.08
CA SER A 28 -40.98 -13.86 46.25
C SER A 28 -39.81 -14.83 46.27
N PHE A 29 -39.16 -14.95 47.42
CA PHE A 29 -38.21 -16.01 47.68
C PHE A 29 -38.69 -16.84 48.87
N THR A 30 -38.78 -18.15 48.65
CA THR A 30 -39.10 -19.11 49.70
C THR A 30 -37.79 -19.66 50.23
N TRP A 31 -37.40 -19.23 51.42
CA TRP A 31 -36.29 -19.87 52.12
C TRP A 31 -36.79 -21.10 52.86
N SER A 32 -36.34 -22.27 52.42
CA SER A 32 -36.43 -23.50 53.20
C SER A 32 -35.10 -23.66 53.93
N PRO A 33 -35.07 -23.74 55.28
CA PRO A 33 -33.83 -24.05 55.96
C PRO A 33 -33.28 -25.38 55.44
N PRO A 34 -31.95 -25.53 55.29
CA PRO A 34 -31.38 -26.80 54.85
C PRO A 34 -31.86 -27.91 55.79
N ALA A 35 -32.27 -29.05 55.20
CA ALA A 35 -32.61 -30.22 55.97
C ALA A 35 -31.39 -30.57 56.84
N SER A 36 -31.59 -30.62 58.16
CA SER A 36 -30.55 -30.92 59.14
C SER A 36 -29.92 -32.27 58.82
N SER A 37 -28.85 -32.28 58.02
CA SER A 37 -28.09 -33.48 57.70
C SER A 37 -27.18 -33.77 58.89
N GLY A 38 -27.68 -34.60 59.79
CA GLY A 38 -26.91 -35.54 60.62
C GLY A 38 -25.81 -34.98 61.54
N SER A 39 -25.93 -35.32 62.83
CA SER A 39 -24.85 -35.38 63.81
C SER A 39 -24.39 -34.04 64.42
N GLN A 40 -25.27 -33.43 65.23
CA GLN A 40 -24.83 -32.70 66.42
C GLN A 40 -25.83 -32.97 67.55
N ASN A 41 -25.29 -33.25 68.74
CA ASN A 41 -26.03 -33.55 69.96
C ASN A 41 -27.33 -32.76 70.07
N GLN A 42 -28.46 -33.48 70.15
CA GLN A 42 -29.76 -32.91 70.48
C GLN A 42 -29.68 -32.29 71.88
N LEU A 43 -29.26 -31.03 71.95
CA LEU A 43 -29.71 -30.15 73.02
C LEU A 43 -31.20 -29.98 72.80
N ASN A 44 -31.98 -30.68 73.63
CA ASN A 44 -33.43 -30.58 73.67
C ASN A 44 -33.85 -29.10 73.71
N HIS A 45 -34.22 -28.55 72.55
CA HIS A 45 -34.75 -27.19 72.44
C HIS A 45 -36.08 -27.02 73.21
N ALA A 46 -36.63 -28.10 73.78
CA ALA A 46 -37.81 -28.11 74.61
C ALA A 46 -37.61 -27.56 76.03
N GLU A 47 -36.38 -27.34 76.51
CA GLU A 47 -36.12 -26.91 77.91
C GLU A 47 -35.65 -25.46 78.09
N LEU A 48 -35.37 -24.71 77.01
CA LEU A 48 -35.00 -23.30 77.15
C LEU A 48 -36.25 -22.43 77.36
N PRO A 49 -36.22 -21.47 78.32
CA PRO A 49 -37.33 -20.58 78.60
C PRO A 49 -37.73 -19.80 77.34
N PRO A 50 -39.04 -19.53 77.13
CA PRO A 50 -39.58 -18.98 75.89
C PRO A 50 -38.91 -17.66 75.45
N GLU A 51 -38.37 -16.89 76.40
CA GLU A 51 -37.62 -15.65 76.15
C GLU A 51 -36.29 -15.88 75.42
N LYS A 52 -35.60 -17.01 75.66
CA LYS A 52 -34.36 -17.36 74.94
C LYS A 52 -34.63 -17.96 73.56
N ARG A 53 -35.79 -18.61 73.36
CA ARG A 53 -36.21 -19.12 72.04
C ARG A 53 -36.60 -18.02 71.07
N ARG A 54 -37.16 -16.90 71.56
CA ARG A 54 -37.46 -15.73 70.71
C ARG A 54 -36.19 -15.02 70.23
N ARG A 55 -35.18 -14.85 71.10
CA ARG A 55 -33.94 -14.13 70.78
C ARG A 55 -33.04 -14.85 69.76
N LEU A 56 -33.06 -16.18 69.71
CA LEU A 56 -32.25 -16.95 68.75
C LEU A 56 -32.78 -16.91 67.31
N ASN A 57 -34.04 -16.51 67.12
CA ASN A 57 -34.70 -16.44 65.82
C ASN A 57 -34.96 -14.99 65.36
N GLU A 58 -34.45 -13.98 66.08
CA GLU A 58 -34.55 -12.59 65.67
C GLU A 58 -33.50 -12.29 64.59
N VAL A 59 -34.01 -12.05 63.38
CA VAL A 59 -33.23 -11.51 62.27
C VAL A 59 -33.41 -9.99 62.28
N GLN A 60 -32.37 -9.26 62.64
CA GLN A 60 -32.35 -7.80 62.52
C GLN A 60 -31.66 -7.41 61.21
N VAL A 61 -32.40 -6.71 60.36
CA VAL A 61 -31.88 -6.14 59.11
C VAL A 61 -31.79 -4.63 59.29
N ASN A 62 -30.57 -4.11 59.34
CA ASN A 62 -30.33 -2.68 59.36
C ASN A 62 -29.89 -2.24 57.97
N PHE A 63 -30.64 -1.35 57.34
CA PHE A 63 -30.22 -0.71 56.08
C PHE A 63 -29.34 0.50 56.41
N GLU A 64 -28.10 0.50 55.91
CA GLU A 64 -27.20 1.64 56.04
C GLU A 64 -27.46 2.66 54.91
N ALA A 65 -26.85 3.85 55.02
CA ALA A 65 -27.12 5.03 54.18
C ALA A 65 -26.92 4.82 52.65
N GLU A 66 -26.24 3.75 52.24
CA GLU A 66 -26.04 3.38 50.83
C GLU A 66 -26.97 2.25 50.36
N GLY A 67 -28.01 1.91 51.13
CA GLY A 67 -28.96 0.85 50.79
C GLY A 67 -28.43 -0.57 51.00
N VAL A 68 -27.26 -0.71 51.63
CA VAL A 68 -26.64 -2.00 51.93
C VAL A 68 -27.14 -2.52 53.27
N ALA A 69 -27.64 -3.76 53.27
CA ALA A 69 -28.17 -4.39 54.48
C ALA A 69 -27.05 -4.97 55.34
N LYS A 70 -27.17 -4.83 56.66
CA LYS A 70 -26.42 -5.58 57.66
C LYS A 70 -27.38 -6.52 58.37
N ILE A 71 -27.13 -7.82 58.26
CA ILE A 71 -28.05 -8.85 58.77
C ILE A 71 -27.42 -9.48 60.02
N ARG A 72 -28.09 -9.35 61.16
CA ARG A 72 -27.73 -10.07 62.39
C ARG A 72 -28.62 -11.30 62.55
N LEU A 73 -27.99 -12.46 62.73
CA LEU A 73 -28.64 -13.74 62.94
C LEU A 73 -28.28 -14.22 64.36
N GLY A 74 -29.13 -13.88 65.34
CA GLY A 74 -28.89 -14.17 66.75
C GLY A 74 -27.67 -13.42 67.33
N GLU A 75 -27.21 -13.87 68.50
CA GLU A 75 -26.21 -13.16 69.33
C GLU A 75 -24.75 -13.34 68.85
N GLY A 76 -24.50 -14.28 67.94
CA GLY A 76 -23.13 -14.68 67.54
C GLY A 76 -22.76 -14.47 66.07
N MET A 77 -23.68 -14.08 65.19
CA MET A 77 -23.43 -14.01 63.75
C MET A 77 -23.96 -12.71 63.14
N THR A 78 -23.06 -11.93 62.53
CA THR A 78 -23.39 -10.72 61.77
C THR A 78 -22.82 -10.84 60.37
N LEU A 79 -23.67 -10.73 59.36
CA LEU A 79 -23.29 -10.63 57.96
C LEU A 79 -23.27 -9.15 57.57
N ASP A 80 -22.09 -8.66 57.24
CA ASP A 80 -21.84 -7.27 56.87
C ASP A 80 -21.49 -7.16 55.39
N PHE A 81 -22.41 -6.62 54.61
CA PHE A 81 -22.25 -6.49 53.15
C PHE A 81 -21.60 -5.16 52.74
N THR A 82 -21.32 -4.26 53.68
CA THR A 82 -20.78 -2.91 53.40
C THR A 82 -19.37 -2.95 52.85
N SER A 83 -18.54 -3.89 53.34
CA SER A 83 -17.18 -4.11 52.82
C SER A 83 -17.21 -4.56 51.36
N ASN A 84 -18.07 -5.52 51.03
CA ASN A 84 -18.22 -6.03 49.67
C ASN A 84 -18.79 -4.95 48.73
N HIS A 85 -19.76 -4.15 49.19
CA HIS A 85 -20.29 -3.03 48.41
C HIS A 85 -19.22 -1.97 48.11
N ARG A 86 -18.41 -1.60 49.11
CA ARG A 86 -17.31 -0.63 48.94
C ARG A 86 -16.25 -1.15 47.98
N GLU A 87 -15.90 -2.42 48.07
CA GLU A 87 -14.97 -3.07 47.14
C GLU A 87 -15.53 -3.11 45.71
N ALA A 88 -16.81 -3.47 45.55
CA ALA A 88 -17.48 -3.49 44.26
C ALA A 88 -17.57 -2.09 43.63
N LYS A 89 -17.90 -1.07 44.41
CA LYS A 89 -17.93 0.34 43.97
C LYS A 89 -16.56 0.82 43.52
N LYS A 90 -15.50 0.44 44.24
CA LYS A 90 -14.12 0.73 43.84
C LYS A 90 -13.77 0.05 42.52
N LYS A 91 -14.05 -1.25 42.39
CA LYS A 91 -13.82 -2.00 41.15
C LYS A 91 -14.57 -1.40 39.96
N LEU A 92 -15.81 -0.96 40.16
CA LEU A 92 -16.59 -0.24 39.15
C LEU A 92 -15.90 1.05 38.71
N SER A 93 -15.44 1.87 39.66
CA SER A 93 -14.70 3.10 39.36
C SER A 93 -13.39 2.82 38.61
N ASP A 94 -12.66 1.77 38.97
CA ASP A 94 -11.42 1.37 38.29
C ASP A 94 -11.71 0.95 36.83
N VAL A 95 -12.79 0.18 36.61
CA VAL A 95 -13.23 -0.24 35.27
C VAL A 95 -13.72 0.95 34.43
N GLU A 96 -14.42 1.91 35.02
CA GLU A 96 -14.83 3.14 34.33
C GLU A 96 -13.62 3.96 33.88
N ALA A 97 -12.60 4.08 34.73
CA ALA A 97 -11.35 4.75 34.37
C ALA A 97 -10.59 4.02 33.25
N GLU A 98 -10.54 2.69 33.28
CA GLU A 98 -9.95 1.89 32.20
C GLU A 98 -10.71 2.05 30.87
N ARG A 99 -12.04 2.04 30.91
CA ARG A 99 -12.88 2.29 29.73
C ARG A 99 -12.56 3.65 29.11
N ASP A 100 -12.48 4.69 29.93
CA ASP A 100 -12.23 6.04 29.44
C ASP A 100 -10.83 6.18 28.84
N GLN A 101 -9.81 5.53 29.43
CA GLN A 101 -8.47 5.45 28.84
C GLN A 101 -8.46 4.70 27.51
N LEU A 102 -9.21 3.60 27.39
CA LEU A 102 -9.31 2.85 26.15
C LEU A 102 -10.00 3.65 25.04
N LEU A 103 -11.06 4.39 25.37
CA LEU A 103 -11.74 5.29 24.44
C LEU A 103 -10.79 6.40 23.96
N GLN A 104 -10.02 7.02 24.86
CA GLN A 104 -9.04 8.02 24.49
C GLN A 104 -7.98 7.46 23.53
N ARG A 105 -7.43 6.28 23.82
CA ARG A 105 -6.44 5.62 22.95
C ARG A 105 -7.02 5.28 21.58
N LEU A 106 -8.30 4.90 21.53
CA LEU A 106 -9.00 4.62 20.28
C LEU A 106 -9.11 5.88 19.42
N ASP A 107 -9.47 7.02 20.03
CA ASP A 107 -9.57 8.31 19.34
C ASP A 107 -8.21 8.80 18.83
N GLU A 108 -7.16 8.69 19.65
CA GLU A 108 -5.78 9.05 19.27
C GLU A 108 -5.28 8.18 18.11
N THR A 109 -5.55 6.87 18.16
CA THR A 109 -5.21 5.94 17.09
C THR A 109 -6.00 6.24 15.82
N GLY A 110 -7.28 6.59 15.94
CA GLY A 110 -8.14 7.00 14.83
C GLY A 110 -7.61 8.23 14.11
N LYS A 111 -7.24 9.28 14.87
CA LYS A 111 -6.62 10.50 14.32
C LYS A 111 -5.31 10.22 13.62
N SER A 112 -4.41 9.44 14.27
CA SER A 112 -3.13 9.07 13.67
C SER A 112 -3.31 8.27 12.38
N HIS A 113 -4.31 7.37 12.33
CA HIS A 113 -4.63 6.60 11.14
C HIS A 113 -5.16 7.49 10.00
N GLU A 114 -6.04 8.43 10.31
CA GLU A 114 -6.58 9.39 9.34
C GLU A 114 -5.48 10.29 8.75
N GLU A 115 -4.57 10.79 9.59
CA GLU A 115 -3.39 11.54 9.15
C GLU A 115 -2.48 10.72 8.23
N ALA A 116 -2.20 9.46 8.61
CA ALA A 116 -1.40 8.56 7.80
C ALA A 116 -2.06 8.27 6.44
N LEU A 117 -3.38 8.03 6.42
CA LEU A 117 -4.14 7.84 5.19
C LEU A 117 -4.14 9.08 4.30
N SER A 118 -4.31 10.26 4.89
CA SER A 118 -4.26 11.54 4.17
C SER A 118 -2.89 11.75 3.52
N LYS A 119 -1.80 11.50 4.27
CA LYS A 119 -0.43 11.58 3.77
C LYS A 119 -0.19 10.61 2.61
N VAL A 120 -0.52 9.33 2.79
CA VAL A 120 -0.36 8.29 1.75
C VAL A 120 -1.17 8.64 0.50
N LYS A 121 -2.38 9.18 0.66
CA LYS A 121 -3.20 9.63 -0.47
C LYS A 121 -2.53 10.77 -1.23
N SER A 122 -2.00 11.78 -0.53
CA SER A 122 -1.29 12.90 -1.16
C SER A 122 -0.03 12.46 -1.91
N GLU A 123 0.79 11.59 -1.30
CA GLU A 123 1.99 11.02 -1.94
C GLU A 123 1.63 10.17 -3.17
N ARG A 124 0.54 9.40 -3.11
CA ARG A 124 0.04 8.62 -4.25
C ARG A 124 -0.41 9.52 -5.39
N GLU A 125 -1.13 10.60 -5.10
CA GLU A 125 -1.59 11.55 -6.12
C GLU A 125 -0.43 12.29 -6.79
N GLU A 126 0.59 12.65 -6.01
CA GLU A 126 1.85 13.22 -6.53
C GLU A 126 2.56 12.21 -7.43
N SER A 127 2.75 10.97 -6.98
CA SER A 127 3.39 9.93 -7.79
C SER A 127 2.65 9.63 -9.09
N ILE A 128 1.30 9.65 -9.08
CA ILE A 128 0.49 9.50 -10.30
C ILE A 128 0.73 10.66 -11.27
N ARG A 129 0.90 11.88 -10.75
CA ARG A 129 1.18 13.07 -11.57
C ARG A 129 2.56 12.95 -12.23
N ASP A 130 3.58 12.62 -11.47
CA ASP A 130 4.95 12.43 -11.97
C ASP A 130 5.02 11.35 -13.05
N LEU A 131 4.32 10.23 -12.84
CA LEU A 131 4.24 9.15 -13.85
C LEU A 131 3.59 9.61 -15.15
N ARG A 132 2.57 10.49 -15.08
CA ARG A 132 1.93 11.05 -16.28
C ARG A 132 2.87 12.00 -17.01
N GLU A 133 3.57 12.86 -16.30
CA GLU A 133 4.53 13.80 -16.89
C GLU A 133 5.70 13.04 -17.54
N ALA A 134 6.26 12.05 -16.86
CA ALA A 134 7.30 11.19 -17.41
C ALA A 134 6.84 10.46 -18.67
N ARG A 135 5.61 9.96 -18.69
CA ARG A 135 5.03 9.31 -19.88
C ARG A 135 4.89 10.28 -21.05
N LEU A 136 4.38 11.49 -20.81
CA LEU A 136 4.25 12.52 -21.85
C LEU A 136 5.61 12.91 -22.44
N LEU A 137 6.64 13.05 -21.58
CA LEU A 137 8.01 13.31 -22.03
C LEU A 137 8.56 12.15 -22.88
N TYR A 138 8.36 10.91 -22.44
CA TYR A 138 8.78 9.72 -23.17
C TYR A 138 8.13 9.64 -24.55
N ASP A 139 6.81 9.88 -24.64
CA ASP A 139 6.08 9.86 -25.90
C ASP A 139 6.56 10.99 -26.84
N ARG A 140 6.85 12.18 -26.29
CA ARG A 140 7.42 13.31 -27.04
C ARG A 140 8.82 13.01 -27.59
N ILE A 141 9.69 12.42 -26.78
CA ILE A 141 11.05 12.05 -27.21
C ILE A 141 10.97 10.95 -28.28
N THR A 142 10.11 9.95 -28.07
CA THR A 142 9.95 8.83 -29.01
C THR A 142 9.42 9.30 -30.36
N SER A 143 8.42 10.19 -30.36
CA SER A 143 7.87 10.77 -31.59
C SER A 143 8.89 11.65 -32.32
N ALA A 144 9.63 12.50 -31.62
CA ALA A 144 10.70 13.30 -32.20
C ALA A 144 11.80 12.42 -32.83
N SER A 145 12.23 11.38 -32.11
CA SER A 145 13.24 10.44 -32.59
C SER A 145 12.77 9.70 -33.85
N ARG A 146 11.50 9.27 -33.91
CA ARG A 146 10.93 8.66 -35.13
C ARG A 146 10.90 9.62 -36.30
N ALA A 147 10.55 10.89 -36.06
CA ALA A 147 10.52 11.90 -37.11
C ALA A 147 11.92 12.18 -37.66
N GLU A 148 12.94 12.28 -36.80
CA GLU A 148 14.33 12.42 -37.22
C GLU A 148 14.82 11.19 -38.00
N MET A 149 14.51 9.99 -37.54
CA MET A 149 14.84 8.75 -38.25
C MET A 149 14.22 8.70 -39.65
N ALA A 150 12.94 9.10 -39.79
CA ALA A 150 12.29 9.18 -41.08
C ALA A 150 12.98 10.19 -42.01
N LYS A 151 13.37 11.35 -41.48
CA LYS A 151 14.12 12.37 -42.23
C LYS A 151 15.49 11.86 -42.70
N LEU A 152 16.22 11.18 -41.82
CA LEU A 152 17.53 10.59 -42.15
C LEU A 152 17.40 9.47 -43.19
N GLN A 153 16.37 8.63 -43.10
CA GLN A 153 16.08 7.61 -44.11
C GLN A 153 15.78 8.23 -45.47
N GLN A 154 15.03 9.33 -45.51
CA GLN A 154 14.75 10.06 -46.74
C GLN A 154 16.04 10.65 -47.34
N GLN A 155 16.89 11.28 -46.51
CA GLN A 155 18.18 11.81 -46.95
C GLN A 155 19.10 10.71 -47.49
N LEU A 156 19.13 9.55 -46.84
CA LEU A 156 19.89 8.38 -47.30
C LEU A 156 19.39 7.90 -48.67
N LYS A 157 18.06 7.86 -48.87
CA LYS A 157 17.47 7.47 -50.14
C LYS A 157 17.87 8.44 -51.26
N GLN A 158 17.75 9.75 -51.02
CA GLN A 158 18.15 10.77 -51.98
C GLN A 158 19.63 10.67 -52.34
N ALA A 159 20.51 10.52 -51.34
CA ALA A 159 21.93 10.41 -51.56
C ALA A 159 22.31 9.16 -52.39
N LYS A 160 21.56 8.07 -52.27
CA LYS A 160 21.75 6.87 -53.10
C LYS A 160 21.36 7.12 -54.56
N GLU A 161 20.20 7.73 -54.78
CA GLU A 161 19.73 8.09 -56.13
C GLU A 161 20.72 9.04 -56.82
N ASP A 162 21.23 10.03 -56.08
CA ASP A 162 22.25 10.95 -56.57
C ASP A 162 23.57 10.21 -56.90
N ASN A 163 24.00 9.25 -56.08
CA ASN A 163 25.21 8.47 -56.32
C ASN A 163 25.10 7.59 -57.57
N GLU A 164 23.99 6.86 -57.72
CA GLU A 164 23.73 6.03 -58.92
C GLU A 164 23.74 6.88 -60.19
N LYS A 165 23.14 8.08 -60.14
CA LYS A 165 23.18 9.02 -61.26
C LYS A 165 24.62 9.45 -61.60
N THR A 166 25.42 9.79 -60.59
CA THR A 166 26.81 10.19 -60.81
C THR A 166 27.70 9.06 -61.33
N GLU A 167 27.45 7.82 -60.92
CA GLU A 167 28.15 6.65 -61.46
C GLU A 167 27.82 6.45 -62.94
N LEU A 168 26.54 6.61 -63.33
CA LEU A 168 26.11 6.50 -64.72
C LEU A 168 26.69 7.63 -65.60
N GLU A 169 26.75 8.86 -65.08
CA GLU A 169 27.40 9.98 -65.77
C GLU A 169 28.90 9.75 -65.95
N LEU A 170 29.57 9.12 -64.97
CA LEU A 170 30.98 8.75 -65.06
C LEU A 170 31.21 7.67 -66.12
N GLU A 171 30.42 6.59 -66.11
CA GLU A 171 30.51 5.51 -67.10
C GLU A 171 30.32 6.05 -68.53
N ASN A 172 29.34 6.92 -68.75
CA ASN A 172 29.13 7.55 -70.06
C ASN A 172 30.32 8.43 -70.49
N ALA A 173 30.93 9.16 -69.55
CA ALA A 173 32.10 9.97 -69.83
C ALA A 173 33.35 9.13 -70.14
N GLU A 174 33.51 7.98 -69.47
CA GLU A 174 34.58 7.02 -69.75
C GLU A 174 34.41 6.40 -71.16
N ASP A 175 33.19 6.01 -71.52
CA ASP A 175 32.81 5.49 -72.85
C ASP A 175 33.07 6.49 -73.99
N GLU A 176 32.85 7.79 -73.76
CA GLU A 176 33.03 8.85 -74.75
C GLU A 176 34.53 9.14 -74.99
N VAL A 177 35.35 9.07 -73.94
CA VAL A 177 36.81 9.18 -74.01
C VAL A 177 37.42 8.01 -74.79
N GLU A 178 36.90 6.79 -74.61
CA GLU A 178 37.40 5.61 -75.31
C GLU A 178 37.13 5.67 -76.83
N ARG A 179 35.94 6.15 -77.24
CA ARG A 179 35.58 6.34 -78.67
C ARG A 179 36.39 7.43 -79.37
N SER A 180 36.81 8.48 -78.65
CA SER A 180 37.61 9.58 -79.21
C SER A 180 39.06 9.19 -79.54
N THR A 181 39.55 8.03 -79.10
CA THR A 181 40.99 7.70 -79.11
C THR A 181 41.44 6.86 -80.33
N ILE A 182 40.50 6.37 -81.18
CA ILE A 182 40.80 5.36 -82.23
C ILE A 182 40.76 5.90 -83.67
N GLY A 183 40.34 7.14 -83.92
CA GLY A 183 40.17 7.68 -85.27
C GLY A 183 41.23 8.68 -85.72
N SER A 184 42.05 8.30 -86.72
CA SER A 184 42.73 9.17 -87.69
C SER A 184 44.23 9.42 -87.49
N LEU A 185 45.04 8.68 -88.25
CA LEU A 185 46.49 8.86 -88.41
C LEU A 185 46.80 8.57 -89.90
N ASP A 186 46.90 9.59 -90.78
CA ASP A 186 47.60 9.50 -92.11
C ASP A 186 47.68 10.79 -93.02
N SER A 187 47.31 12.01 -92.60
CA SER A 187 47.41 13.22 -93.46
C SER A 187 48.25 14.34 -92.83
N MET A 188 49.58 14.23 -92.88
CA MET A 188 50.42 14.81 -91.81
C MET A 188 51.34 16.01 -92.13
N ASP A 189 51.30 16.75 -93.25
CA ASP A 189 52.30 17.84 -93.44
C ASP A 189 51.80 19.26 -93.80
N THR A 190 50.60 19.45 -94.36
CA THR A 190 49.98 20.79 -94.52
C THR A 190 48.99 21.15 -93.42
N GLU A 191 48.62 20.19 -92.58
CA GLU A 191 47.65 20.31 -91.47
C GLU A 191 48.33 20.48 -90.09
N ILE A 192 49.66 20.35 -90.00
CA ILE A 192 50.40 20.33 -88.72
C ILE A 192 50.19 21.61 -87.92
N SER A 193 50.22 22.81 -88.53
CA SER A 193 50.11 24.06 -87.77
C SER A 193 48.74 24.27 -87.09
N PRO A 194 47.61 24.06 -87.80
CA PRO A 194 46.29 24.00 -87.16
C PRO A 194 46.18 22.89 -86.11
N LEU A 195 46.66 21.68 -86.40
CA LEU A 195 46.62 20.54 -85.49
C LEU A 195 47.44 20.77 -84.22
N VAL A 196 48.62 21.38 -84.31
CA VAL A 196 49.45 21.74 -83.14
C VAL A 196 48.73 22.77 -82.26
N ARG A 197 47.97 23.72 -82.85
CA ARG A 197 47.11 24.63 -82.08
C ARG A 197 45.96 23.89 -81.40
N THR A 198 45.29 22.98 -82.11
CA THR A 198 44.19 22.19 -81.55
C THR A 198 44.68 21.26 -80.45
N ILE A 199 45.80 20.57 -80.63
CA ILE A 199 46.45 19.73 -79.59
C ILE A 199 46.83 20.60 -78.38
N ARG A 200 47.33 21.82 -78.58
CA ARG A 200 47.65 22.73 -77.47
C ARG A 200 46.39 23.20 -76.75
N TYR A 201 45.32 23.50 -77.48
CA TYR A 201 44.03 23.86 -76.92
C TYR A 201 43.43 22.70 -76.10
N LEU A 202 43.35 21.50 -76.68
CA LEU A 202 42.87 20.28 -76.04
C LEU A 202 43.73 19.92 -74.82
N ARG A 203 45.06 20.04 -74.90
CA ARG A 203 45.94 19.83 -73.74
C ARG A 203 45.67 20.84 -72.63
N ASN A 204 45.46 22.11 -72.96
CA ASN A 204 45.10 23.12 -71.97
C ASN A 204 43.71 22.88 -71.37
N ASP A 205 42.75 22.44 -72.18
CA ASP A 205 41.40 22.13 -71.71
C ASP A 205 41.40 20.88 -70.82
N HIS A 206 42.06 19.80 -71.23
CA HIS A 206 42.32 18.63 -70.40
C HIS A 206 43.05 18.97 -69.11
N SER A 207 44.06 19.85 -69.15
CA SER A 207 44.75 20.31 -67.94
C SER A 207 43.81 21.05 -66.99
N LYS A 208 42.92 21.90 -67.51
CA LYS A 208 41.88 22.58 -66.71
C LYS A 208 40.88 21.59 -66.14
N THR A 209 40.46 20.60 -66.91
CA THR A 209 39.52 19.56 -66.46
C THR A 209 40.15 18.68 -65.38
N LEU A 210 41.40 18.24 -65.55
CA LEU A 210 42.15 17.52 -64.52
C LEU A 210 42.31 18.35 -63.23
N ALA A 211 42.57 19.64 -63.34
CA ALA A 211 42.64 20.53 -62.18
C ALA A 211 41.29 20.64 -61.46
N ARG A 212 40.17 20.74 -62.18
CA ARG A 212 38.82 20.73 -61.59
C ARG A 212 38.53 19.38 -60.90
N ASN A 213 38.80 18.27 -61.58
CA ASN A 213 38.55 16.92 -61.04
C ASN A 213 39.38 16.66 -59.77
N ASN A 214 40.65 17.05 -59.77
CA ASN A 214 41.51 16.95 -58.58
C ASN A 214 40.96 17.77 -57.40
N LYS A 215 40.41 18.96 -57.67
CA LYS A 215 39.75 19.78 -56.63
C LYS A 215 38.49 19.11 -56.10
N THR A 216 37.66 18.54 -56.98
CA THR A 216 36.46 17.79 -56.58
C THR A 216 36.82 16.58 -55.72
N ILE A 217 37.81 15.79 -56.14
CA ILE A 217 38.30 14.63 -55.37
C ILE A 217 38.80 15.06 -53.98
N ALA A 218 39.55 16.16 -53.89
CA ALA A 218 40.03 16.69 -52.62
C ALA A 218 38.88 17.09 -51.67
N ASN A 219 37.83 17.75 -52.21
CA ASN A 219 36.65 18.10 -51.44
C ASN A 219 35.89 16.87 -50.96
N ILE A 220 35.64 15.89 -51.84
CA ILE A 220 34.95 14.64 -51.49
C ILE A 220 35.72 13.89 -50.40
N LYS A 221 37.07 13.80 -50.48
CA LYS A 221 37.88 13.19 -49.42
C LYS A 221 37.71 13.89 -48.07
N LYS A 222 37.63 15.22 -48.08
CA LYS A 222 37.42 16.02 -46.86
C LYS A 222 36.03 15.77 -46.26
N GLU A 223 34.99 15.74 -47.10
CA GLU A 223 33.62 15.46 -46.67
C GLU A 223 33.47 14.03 -46.14
N LEU A 224 34.08 13.04 -46.80
CA LEU A 224 34.11 11.65 -46.35
C LEU A 224 34.76 11.52 -44.98
N GLN A 225 35.88 12.22 -44.76
CA GLN A 225 36.57 12.20 -43.48
C GLN A 225 35.70 12.84 -42.37
N SER A 226 35.11 14.00 -42.65
CA SER A 226 34.19 14.66 -41.71
C SER A 226 32.98 13.78 -41.37
N SER A 227 32.45 13.05 -42.35
CA SER A 227 31.33 12.11 -42.15
C SER A 227 31.73 10.93 -41.26
N ARG A 228 32.92 10.35 -41.47
CA ARG A 228 33.47 9.28 -40.61
C ARG A 228 33.68 9.72 -39.17
N ASP A 229 34.23 10.93 -38.99
CA ASP A 229 34.47 11.48 -37.65
C ASP A 229 33.14 11.75 -36.93
N ASN A 230 32.14 12.27 -37.64
CA ASN A 230 30.80 12.46 -37.11
C ASN A 230 30.14 11.12 -36.73
N HIS A 231 30.22 10.10 -37.60
CA HIS A 231 29.71 8.76 -37.32
C HIS A 231 30.34 8.16 -36.05
N ARG A 232 31.66 8.31 -35.89
CA ARG A 232 32.38 7.85 -34.70
C ARG A 232 31.90 8.59 -33.43
N ALA A 233 31.72 9.91 -33.50
CA ALA A 233 31.24 10.71 -32.38
C ALA A 233 29.81 10.31 -31.96
N VAL A 234 28.91 10.16 -32.93
CA VAL A 234 27.52 9.72 -32.69
C VAL A 234 27.48 8.32 -32.10
N SER A 235 28.28 7.38 -32.62
CA SER A 235 28.38 6.02 -32.06
C SER A 235 28.87 6.03 -30.61
N GLY A 236 29.83 6.88 -30.27
CA GLY A 236 30.30 7.06 -28.90
C GLY A 236 29.21 7.59 -27.95
N LEU A 237 28.48 8.61 -28.38
CA LEU A 237 27.33 9.16 -27.63
C LEU A 237 26.24 8.13 -27.41
N LEU A 238 25.92 7.33 -28.44
CA LEU A 238 24.92 6.26 -28.36
C LEU A 238 25.28 5.26 -27.25
N LYS A 239 26.53 4.76 -27.26
CA LYS A 239 27.02 3.82 -26.23
C LYS A 239 26.96 4.38 -24.82
N MET A 240 27.21 5.68 -24.63
CA MET A 240 27.07 6.32 -23.32
C MET A 240 25.61 6.35 -22.88
N ARG A 241 24.69 6.74 -23.78
CA ARG A 241 23.25 6.78 -23.49
C ARG A 241 22.67 5.42 -23.18
N GLU A 242 23.12 4.37 -23.86
CA GLU A 242 22.74 2.98 -23.56
C GLU A 242 23.14 2.59 -22.13
N ARG A 243 24.36 2.94 -21.69
CA ARG A 243 24.82 2.69 -20.31
C ARG A 243 24.03 3.47 -19.26
N GLU A 244 23.71 4.73 -19.53
CA GLU A 244 22.87 5.55 -18.64
C GLU A 244 21.47 4.96 -18.48
N LEU A 245 20.86 4.49 -19.58
CA LEU A 245 19.57 3.83 -19.55
C LEU A 245 19.59 2.54 -18.73
N GLU A 246 20.65 1.74 -18.88
CA GLU A 246 20.80 0.50 -18.10
C GLU A 246 20.97 0.81 -16.61
N ALA A 247 21.79 1.80 -16.24
CA ALA A 247 21.94 2.24 -14.86
C ALA A 247 20.62 2.75 -14.25
N CYS A 248 19.82 3.48 -15.02
CA CYS A 248 18.48 3.90 -14.61
C CYS A 248 17.52 2.73 -14.40
N ARG A 249 17.56 1.71 -15.28
CA ARG A 249 16.77 0.48 -15.11
C ARG A 249 17.14 -0.25 -13.84
N ASP A 250 18.44 -0.45 -13.59
CA ASP A 250 18.94 -1.09 -12.38
C ASP A 250 18.54 -0.35 -11.11
N HIS A 251 18.64 0.98 -11.13
CA HIS A 251 18.21 1.81 -10.00
C HIS A 251 16.71 1.67 -9.73
N ASN A 252 15.88 1.70 -10.79
CA ASN A 252 14.44 1.53 -10.67
C ASN A 252 14.06 0.13 -10.19
N ALA A 253 14.74 -0.92 -10.67
CA ALA A 253 14.53 -2.29 -10.20
C ALA A 253 14.78 -2.40 -8.69
N LYS A 254 15.92 -1.88 -8.20
CA LYS A 254 16.24 -1.85 -6.77
C LYS A 254 15.20 -1.09 -5.95
N ARG A 255 14.71 0.05 -6.46
CA ARG A 255 13.67 0.84 -5.79
C ARG A 255 12.35 0.08 -5.70
N ILE A 256 11.95 -0.62 -6.77
CA ILE A 256 10.75 -1.46 -6.78
C ILE A 256 10.88 -2.61 -5.79
N ASP A 257 12.04 -3.27 -5.73
CA ASP A 257 12.26 -4.38 -4.81
C ASP A 257 12.25 -3.91 -3.35
N GLY A 258 12.88 -2.76 -3.05
CA GLY A 258 12.78 -2.13 -1.73
C GLY A 258 11.34 -1.77 -1.33
N LEU A 259 10.53 -1.29 -2.29
CA LEU A 259 9.10 -1.05 -2.05
C LEU A 259 8.32 -2.35 -1.79
N ARG A 260 8.65 -3.45 -2.49
CA ARG A 260 8.02 -4.76 -2.25
C ARG A 260 8.36 -5.30 -0.87
N GLU A 261 9.63 -5.20 -0.45
CA GLU A 261 10.06 -5.61 0.89
C GLU A 261 9.35 -4.79 1.96
N PHE A 262 9.35 -3.46 1.81
CA PHE A 262 8.66 -2.55 2.73
C PHE A 262 7.17 -2.89 2.84
N ASN A 263 6.48 -3.08 1.71
CA ASN A 263 5.06 -3.43 1.69
C ASN A 263 4.79 -4.80 2.34
N THR A 264 5.67 -5.77 2.12
CA THR A 264 5.56 -7.11 2.74
C THR A 264 5.66 -7.00 4.26
N LYS A 265 6.61 -6.22 4.77
CA LYS A 265 6.76 -5.96 6.21
C LYS A 265 5.54 -5.25 6.78
N TYR A 266 5.09 -4.19 6.10
CA TYR A 266 3.91 -3.43 6.50
C TYR A 266 2.63 -4.29 6.58
N MET A 267 2.40 -5.15 5.58
CA MET A 267 1.28 -6.10 5.58
C MET A 267 1.39 -7.11 6.73
N GLY A 268 2.60 -7.55 7.08
CA GLY A 268 2.85 -8.39 8.25
C GLY A 268 2.50 -7.70 9.57
N GLU A 269 2.89 -6.44 9.73
CA GLU A 269 2.56 -5.63 10.91
C GLU A 269 1.05 -5.40 11.04
N ILE A 270 0.36 -5.09 9.93
CA ILE A 270 -1.11 -5.01 9.90
C ILE A 270 -1.75 -6.34 10.32
N GLY A 271 -1.24 -7.47 9.81
CA GLY A 271 -1.73 -8.79 10.17
C GLY A 271 -1.61 -9.05 11.68
N SER A 272 -0.45 -8.73 12.27
CA SER A 272 -0.21 -8.85 13.71
C SER A 272 -1.15 -7.97 14.55
N LEU A 273 -1.34 -6.70 14.13
CA LEU A 273 -2.25 -5.78 14.81
C LEU A 273 -3.70 -6.27 14.73
N ARG A 274 -4.16 -6.77 13.58
CA ARG A 274 -5.50 -7.34 13.44
C ARG A 274 -5.72 -8.54 14.38
N SER A 275 -4.72 -9.41 14.53
CA SER A 275 -4.78 -10.53 15.47
C SER A 275 -4.90 -10.04 16.91
N LYS A 276 -4.09 -9.06 17.33
CA LYS A 276 -4.17 -8.46 18.67
C LYS A 276 -5.51 -7.80 18.95
N VAL A 277 -6.04 -7.03 17.99
CA VAL A 277 -7.37 -6.41 18.12
C VAL A 277 -8.44 -7.49 18.32
N LYS A 278 -8.36 -8.60 17.56
CA LYS A 278 -9.28 -9.72 17.73
C LYS A 278 -9.16 -10.38 19.11
N GLU A 279 -7.93 -10.64 19.59
CA GLU A 279 -7.70 -11.19 20.93
C GLU A 279 -8.28 -10.29 22.04
N LEU A 280 -8.07 -8.97 21.93
CA LEU A 280 -8.63 -7.99 22.86
C LEU A 280 -10.15 -7.95 22.80
N GLN A 281 -10.75 -8.05 21.61
CA GLN A 281 -12.19 -8.10 21.41
C GLN A 281 -12.79 -9.36 22.06
N ASP A 282 -12.19 -10.53 21.83
CA ASP A 282 -12.61 -11.81 22.40
C ASP A 282 -12.51 -11.79 23.95
N ALA A 283 -11.47 -11.14 24.49
CA ALA A 283 -11.30 -10.96 25.94
C ALA A 283 -12.38 -10.05 26.54
N LEU A 284 -12.71 -8.95 25.86
CA LEU A 284 -13.76 -8.02 26.27
C LEU A 284 -15.13 -8.71 26.29
N ASP A 285 -15.45 -9.50 25.27
CA ASP A 285 -16.73 -10.19 25.19
C ASP A 285 -16.87 -11.27 26.28
N LYS A 286 -15.81 -12.01 26.60
CA LYS A 286 -15.77 -12.92 27.77
C LYS A 286 -15.98 -12.20 29.09
N GLN A 287 -15.41 -11.00 29.25
CA GLN A 287 -15.60 -10.21 30.47
C GLN A 287 -17.05 -9.76 30.63
N LYS A 288 -17.72 -9.36 29.53
CA LYS A 288 -19.15 -9.03 29.53
C LYS A 288 -20.01 -10.22 29.94
N GLU A 289 -19.76 -11.42 29.40
CA GLU A 289 -20.51 -12.64 29.77
C GLU A 289 -20.39 -12.98 31.26
N LYS A 290 -19.17 -12.89 31.82
CA LYS A 290 -18.97 -13.13 33.27
C LYS A 290 -19.76 -12.14 34.14
N THR A 291 -19.76 -10.87 33.76
CA THR A 291 -20.43 -9.80 34.51
C THR A 291 -21.96 -9.98 34.49
N ILE A 292 -22.52 -10.59 33.43
CA ILE A 292 -23.96 -10.88 33.32
C ILE A 292 -24.38 -12.08 34.19
N ILE A 293 -23.48 -13.04 34.46
CA ILE A 293 -23.79 -14.22 35.28
C ILE A 293 -23.71 -13.93 36.79
N GLU A 294 -22.97 -12.89 37.18
CA GLU A 294 -22.77 -12.50 38.58
C GLU A 294 -23.75 -11.41 39.08
N LEU A 295 -24.63 -10.89 38.20
CA LEU A 295 -25.74 -9.97 38.50
C LEU A 295 -27.07 -10.72 38.65
#